data_AF-A0A2G1WDA5-F1
#
_entry.id   AF-A0A2G1WDA5-F1
#
_cell.length_a   1.000
_cell.length_b   1.000
_cell.length_c   1.000
_cell.angle_alpha   90.00
_cell.angle_beta   90.00
_cell.angle_gamma   90.00
#
_symmetry.space_group_name_H-M   'P 1'
#
loop_
_entity.id
_entity.type
_entity.pdbx_description
1 polymer ?
#
loop_
_entity_poly.entity_id
_entity_poly.type
_entity_poly.pdbx_seq_one_letter_code
_entity_poly.pdbx_strand_id
1 'polypeptide(L)'
;MDSQATWDSLLSEWTAGNWLEVIDLAEALLGWLKKDGFAPETMGTLRLGADWNRTLATAMATFALQRSNEVLDNPAGIPSTVPFTLSCATCNNEGPSTVGQAINAGWSHFYYVPAGMSENFLGYCPICRKTDLEI
;
A
#
# COMPACT_ATOMS: atom_id res chain seq x y z
N MET A 1 20.98 11.62 6.57
CA MET A 1 20.21 10.56 5.90
C MET A 1 20.26 10.84 4.42
N ASP A 2 20.33 9.81 3.59
CA ASP A 2 20.13 9.98 2.15
C ASP A 2 18.63 10.04 1.87
N SER A 3 18.10 11.24 1.63
CA SER A 3 16.67 11.42 1.41
C SER A 3 16.18 10.76 0.12
N GLN A 4 17.05 10.67 -0.91
CA GLN A 4 16.67 10.05 -2.17
C GLN A 4 16.58 8.54 -2.01
N ALA A 5 17.57 7.91 -1.37
CA ALA A 5 17.50 6.48 -1.09
C ALA A 5 16.28 6.11 -0.23
N THR A 6 15.99 6.90 0.81
CA THR A 6 14.79 6.68 1.65
C THR A 6 13.50 6.84 0.85
N TRP A 7 13.44 7.82 -0.06
CA TRP A 7 12.29 8.03 -0.94
C TRP A 7 12.08 6.85 -1.90
N ASP A 8 13.13 6.41 -2.58
CA ASP A 8 13.06 5.30 -3.53
C ASP A 8 12.64 4.00 -2.82
N SER A 9 13.19 3.75 -1.62
CA SER A 9 12.76 2.64 -0.76
C SER A 9 11.30 2.76 -0.34
N LEU A 10 10.84 3.94 0.10
CA LEU A 10 9.43 4.15 0.50
C LEU A 10 8.47 3.78 -0.64
N LEU A 11 8.78 4.18 -1.88
CA LEU A 11 7.96 3.85 -3.04
C LEU A 11 8.01 2.34 -3.35
N SER A 12 9.18 1.71 -3.27
CA SER A 12 9.34 0.27 -3.47
C SER A 12 8.52 -0.53 -2.46
N GLU A 13 8.68 -0.25 -1.17
CA GLU A 13 7.98 -0.95 -0.09
C GLU A 13 6.47 -0.72 -0.14
N TRP A 14 6.03 0.48 -0.54
CA TRP A 14 4.61 0.76 -0.79
C TRP A 14 4.03 -0.14 -1.88
N THR A 15 4.75 -0.31 -3.00
CA THR A 15 4.29 -1.18 -4.09
C THR A 15 4.31 -2.65 -3.72
N ALA A 16 5.23 -3.06 -2.83
CA ALA A 16 5.31 -4.42 -2.32
C ALA A 16 4.28 -4.72 -1.22
N GLY A 17 3.66 -3.70 -0.63
CA GLY A 17 2.73 -3.85 0.50
C GLY A 17 3.44 -4.15 1.83
N ASN A 18 4.70 -3.77 1.97
CA ASN A 18 5.50 -4.01 3.18
C ASN A 18 5.24 -2.90 4.21
N TRP A 19 4.04 -2.89 4.79
CA TRP A 19 3.49 -1.77 5.55
C TRP A 19 4.34 -1.30 6.74
N LEU A 20 5.03 -2.22 7.43
CA LEU A 20 5.93 -1.87 8.54
C LEU A 20 7.13 -1.04 8.04
N GLU A 21 7.76 -1.47 6.95
CA GLU A 21 8.87 -0.72 6.34
C GLU A 21 8.41 0.63 5.79
N VAL A 22 7.19 0.68 5.23
CA VAL A 22 6.58 1.95 4.80
C VAL A 22 6.43 2.94 5.95
N ILE A 23 6.02 2.48 7.14
CA ILE A 23 5.93 3.33 8.34
C ILE A 23 7.32 3.88 8.70
N ASP A 24 8.31 3.01 8.87
CA ASP A 24 9.65 3.38 9.30
C ASP A 24 10.29 4.39 8.34
N LEU A 25 10.17 4.16 7.03
CA LEU A 25 10.69 5.03 5.98
C LEU A 25 9.96 6.37 5.92
N ALA A 26 8.62 6.36 6.05
CA ALA A 26 7.82 7.57 6.05
C ALA A 26 8.12 8.45 7.28
N GLU A 27 8.22 7.86 8.48
CA GLU A 27 8.59 8.57 9.69
C GLU A 27 10.01 9.15 9.61
N ALA A 28 10.97 8.36 9.11
CA ALA A 28 12.34 8.82 8.89
C ALA A 28 12.39 10.02 7.93
N LEU A 29 11.68 9.94 6.81
CA LEU A 29 11.63 11.01 5.81
C LEU A 29 10.95 12.27 6.35
N LEU A 30 9.80 12.15 7.03
CA LEU A 30 9.12 13.26 7.66
C LEU A 30 9.98 13.92 8.74
N GLY A 31 10.64 13.11 9.57
CA GLY A 31 11.56 13.58 10.60
C GLY A 31 12.77 14.32 10.02
N TRP A 32 13.28 13.90 8.86
CA TRP A 32 14.34 14.58 8.14
C TRP A 32 13.87 15.92 7.55
N LEU A 33 12.74 15.93 6.85
CA LEU A 33 12.18 17.13 6.23
C LEU A 33 11.80 18.21 7.27
N LYS A 34 11.30 17.79 8.45
CA LYS A 34 10.99 18.70 9.57
C LYS A 34 12.22 19.40 10.15
N LYS A 35 13.42 18.83 9.98
CA LYS A 35 14.69 19.41 10.44
C LYS A 35 15.36 20.26 9.34
N ASP A 36 14.59 20.74 8.37
CA ASP A 36 15.07 21.44 7.18
C ASP A 36 16.10 20.64 6.36
N GLY A 37 16.08 19.31 6.47
CA GLY A 37 16.86 18.42 5.62
C GLY A 37 16.53 18.61 4.15
N PHE A 38 17.49 18.31 3.26
CA PHE A 38 17.27 18.38 1.81
C PHE A 38 16.19 17.38 1.38
N ALA A 39 15.34 17.81 0.44
CA ALA A 39 14.23 17.01 -0.08
C ALA A 39 14.69 16.08 -1.20
N PRO A 40 14.08 14.89 -1.35
CA PRO A 40 14.31 14.01 -2.50
C PRO A 40 13.67 14.59 -3.77
N GLU A 41 14.15 14.17 -4.93
CA GLU A 41 13.47 14.40 -6.21
C GLU A 41 12.26 13.46 -6.33
N THR A 42 11.07 14.04 -6.43
CA THR A 42 9.80 13.28 -6.34
C THR A 42 9.22 12.91 -7.71
N MET A 43 9.67 13.56 -8.78
CA MET A 43 9.12 13.42 -10.14
C MET A 43 10.12 12.87 -11.15
N GLY A 44 11.10 12.11 -10.68
CA GLY A 44 12.09 11.42 -11.52
C GLY A 44 12.90 12.38 -12.40
N THR A 45 12.57 12.45 -13.69
CA THR A 45 13.31 13.27 -14.66
C THR A 45 12.88 14.74 -14.67
N LEU A 46 11.70 15.07 -14.13
CA LEU A 46 11.22 16.44 -14.07
C LEU A 46 11.79 17.17 -12.85
N ARG A 47 12.53 18.25 -13.09
CA ARG A 47 13.09 19.10 -12.04
C ARG A 47 12.07 20.14 -11.57
N LEU A 48 11.49 19.92 -10.40
CA LEU A 48 10.52 20.85 -9.82
C LEU A 48 11.14 21.90 -8.88
N GLY A 49 12.36 21.65 -8.39
CA GLY A 49 13.01 22.49 -7.39
C GLY A 49 12.66 22.09 -5.95
N ALA A 50 13.47 22.57 -5.01
CA ALA A 50 13.49 22.09 -3.63
C ALA A 50 12.15 22.28 -2.89
N ASP A 51 11.46 23.39 -3.10
CA ASP A 51 10.20 23.68 -2.41
C ASP A 51 9.08 22.73 -2.84
N TRP A 52 8.93 22.54 -4.15
CA TRP A 52 7.96 21.59 -4.71
C TRP A 52 8.24 20.16 -4.25
N ASN A 53 9.50 19.72 -4.34
CA ASN A 53 9.93 18.41 -3.90
C ASN A 53 9.68 18.20 -2.40
N ARG A 54 9.98 19.19 -1.56
CA ARG A 54 9.68 19.13 -0.12
C ARG A 54 8.19 18.97 0.13
N THR A 55 7.35 19.78 -0.51
CA THR A 55 5.90 19.71 -0.37
C THR A 55 5.36 18.34 -0.77
N LEU A 56 5.75 17.84 -1.94
CA LEU A 56 5.32 16.54 -2.44
C LEU A 56 5.81 15.39 -1.54
N ALA A 57 7.09 15.38 -1.17
CA ALA A 57 7.65 14.34 -0.31
C ALA A 57 6.97 14.31 1.06
N THR A 58 6.68 15.48 1.64
CA THR A 58 5.97 15.58 2.92
C THR A 58 4.54 15.04 2.82
N ALA A 59 3.80 15.47 1.79
CA ALA A 59 2.42 15.04 1.59
C ALA A 59 2.33 13.53 1.34
N MET A 60 3.19 12.99 0.49
CA MET A 60 3.21 11.57 0.15
C MET A 60 3.66 10.70 1.33
N ALA A 61 4.70 11.09 2.07
CA ALA A 61 5.12 10.35 3.25
C ALA A 61 4.05 10.38 4.36
N THR A 62 3.36 11.51 4.55
CA THR A 62 2.24 11.62 5.50
C THR A 62 1.09 10.70 5.10
N PHE A 63 0.72 10.69 3.83
CA PHE A 63 -0.30 9.79 3.30
C PHE A 63 0.09 8.32 3.48
N ALA A 64 1.34 7.96 3.14
CA ALA A 64 1.84 6.60 3.24
C ALA A 64 1.83 6.10 4.69
N LEU A 65 2.27 6.95 5.63
CA LEU A 65 2.23 6.66 7.06
C LEU A 65 0.80 6.45 7.56
N GLN A 66 -0.11 7.36 7.24
CA GLN A 66 -1.51 7.24 7.66
C GLN A 66 -2.13 5.95 7.11
N ARG A 67 -1.98 5.68 5.80
CA ARG A 67 -2.59 4.51 5.17
C ARG A 67 -2.00 3.20 5.70
N SER A 68 -0.69 3.14 5.94
CA SER A 68 -0.05 1.93 6.47
C SER A 68 -0.51 1.63 7.90
N ASN A 69 -0.68 2.66 8.74
CA ASN A 69 -1.31 2.52 10.05
C ASN A 69 -2.75 2.00 9.94
N GLU A 70 -3.58 2.57 9.04
CA GLU A 70 -4.95 2.08 8.82
C GLU A 70 -5.01 0.60 8.41
N VAL A 71 -4.03 0.14 7.61
CA VAL A 71 -3.93 -1.26 7.20
C VAL A 71 -3.56 -2.15 8.39
N LEU A 72 -2.54 -1.77 9.17
CA LEU A 72 -2.03 -2.58 10.28
C LEU A 72 -2.93 -2.58 11.52
N ASP A 73 -3.65 -1.49 11.78
CA ASP A 73 -4.61 -1.39 12.88
C ASP A 73 -5.89 -2.18 12.61
N ASN A 74 -6.17 -2.53 11.35
CA ASN A 74 -7.30 -3.38 10.99
C ASN A 74 -6.89 -4.87 11.01
N PRO A 75 -7.50 -5.72 11.85
CA PRO A 75 -7.18 -7.16 11.89
C PRO A 75 -7.34 -7.91 10.55
N ALA A 76 -8.16 -7.38 9.63
CA ALA A 76 -8.34 -7.94 8.30
C ALA A 76 -7.35 -7.37 7.26
N GLY A 77 -6.51 -6.40 7.62
CA GLY A 77 -5.62 -5.70 6.70
C GLY A 77 -6.35 -4.76 5.73
N ILE A 78 -7.57 -4.31 6.09
CA ILE A 78 -8.47 -3.60 5.19
C ILE A 78 -8.65 -2.16 5.67
N PRO A 79 -8.05 -1.15 5.01
CA PRO A 79 -8.23 0.24 5.40
C PRO A 79 -9.69 0.66 5.19
N SER A 80 -10.32 1.22 6.21
CA SER A 80 -11.74 1.60 6.20
C SER A 80 -12.06 2.76 5.24
N THR A 81 -11.03 3.47 4.79
CA THR A 81 -11.12 4.61 3.87
C THR A 81 -11.10 4.20 2.40
N VAL A 82 -11.03 2.90 2.10
CA VAL A 82 -10.94 2.37 0.73
C VAL A 82 -12.17 1.51 0.41
N PRO A 83 -12.84 1.71 -0.74
CA PRO A 83 -13.90 0.82 -1.19
C PRO A 83 -13.40 -0.62 -1.29
N PHE A 84 -14.15 -1.56 -0.73
CA PHE A 84 -13.83 -2.97 -0.82
C PHE A 84 -14.23 -3.52 -2.19
N THR A 85 -13.23 -3.78 -3.02
CA THR A 85 -13.37 -4.41 -4.32
C THR A 85 -12.35 -5.55 -4.39
N LEU A 86 -12.79 -6.74 -4.77
CA LEU A 86 -12.03 -7.98 -4.59
C LEU A 86 -11.99 -8.78 -5.89
N SER A 87 -10.80 -9.25 -6.27
CA SER A 87 -10.66 -10.30 -7.28
C SER A 87 -9.77 -11.44 -6.82
N CYS A 88 -9.96 -12.62 -7.42
CA CYS A 88 -9.11 -13.76 -7.17
C CYS A 88 -7.70 -13.54 -7.74
N ALA A 89 -6.67 -13.67 -6.91
CA ALA A 89 -5.27 -13.52 -7.31
C ALA A 89 -4.83 -14.55 -8.38
N THR A 90 -5.51 -15.70 -8.46
CA THR A 90 -5.16 -16.79 -9.38
C THR A 90 -5.96 -16.76 -10.68
N CYS A 91 -7.29 -16.64 -10.58
CA CYS A 91 -8.18 -16.78 -11.74
C CYS A 91 -8.87 -15.49 -12.16
N ASN A 92 -8.61 -14.37 -11.47
CA ASN A 92 -9.20 -13.06 -11.72
C ASN A 92 -10.75 -13.04 -11.71
N ASN A 93 -11.37 -14.03 -11.05
CA ASN A 93 -12.81 -14.03 -10.83
C ASN A 93 -13.17 -12.92 -9.84
N GLU A 94 -14.22 -12.16 -10.14
CA GLU A 94 -14.72 -11.08 -9.30
C GLU A 94 -15.30 -11.64 -7.99
N GLY A 95 -15.01 -10.95 -6.89
CA GLY A 95 -15.43 -11.28 -5.55
C GLY A 95 -16.63 -10.47 -5.07
N PRO A 96 -17.15 -10.78 -3.87
CA PRO A 96 -18.22 -10.00 -3.26
C PRO A 96 -17.79 -8.57 -2.91
N SER A 97 -18.77 -7.68 -2.74
CA SER A 97 -18.54 -6.24 -2.45
C SER A 97 -18.30 -5.92 -0.97
N THR A 98 -18.26 -6.93 -0.10
CA THR A 98 -17.92 -6.75 1.33
C THR A 98 -17.07 -7.91 1.86
N VAL A 99 -16.26 -7.60 2.87
CA VAL A 99 -15.43 -8.59 3.59
C VAL A 99 -16.27 -9.71 4.18
N GLY A 100 -17.39 -9.38 4.81
CA GLY A 100 -18.28 -10.36 5.43
C GLY A 100 -18.87 -11.35 4.41
N GLN A 101 -19.28 -10.86 3.25
CA GLN A 101 -19.74 -11.73 2.15
C GLN A 101 -18.60 -12.59 1.61
N ALA A 102 -17.40 -12.04 1.45
CA ALA A 102 -16.23 -12.78 0.98
C ALA A 102 -15.89 -13.94 1.94
N ILE A 103 -15.84 -13.69 3.24
CA ILE A 103 -15.61 -14.71 4.27
C ILE A 103 -16.71 -15.77 4.23
N ASN A 104 -17.99 -15.36 4.21
CA ASN A 104 -19.13 -16.30 4.14
C ASN A 104 -19.12 -17.15 2.86
N ALA A 105 -18.61 -16.61 1.76
CA ALA A 105 -18.43 -17.32 0.50
C ALA A 105 -17.15 -18.18 0.46
N GLY A 106 -16.35 -18.21 1.52
CA GLY A 106 -15.16 -19.06 1.65
C GLY A 106 -13.88 -18.50 1.03
N TRP A 107 -13.84 -17.20 0.74
CA TRP A 107 -12.61 -16.52 0.33
C TRP A 107 -11.60 -16.41 1.48
N SER A 108 -10.32 -16.33 1.15
CA SER A 108 -9.25 -16.23 2.15
C SER A 108 -8.03 -15.45 1.66
N HIS A 109 -7.11 -15.16 2.58
CA HIS A 109 -5.85 -14.44 2.36
C HIS A 109 -6.06 -13.12 1.59
N PHE A 110 -6.91 -12.26 2.14
CA PHE A 110 -7.11 -10.92 1.58
C PHE A 110 -5.85 -10.09 1.76
N TYR A 111 -5.46 -9.34 0.74
CA TYR A 111 -4.40 -8.35 0.84
C TYR A 111 -4.75 -7.11 0.02
N TYR A 112 -4.38 -5.95 0.56
CA TYR A 112 -4.59 -4.65 -0.06
C TYR A 112 -3.53 -4.40 -1.14
N VAL A 113 -3.97 -3.96 -2.33
CA VAL A 113 -3.13 -3.73 -3.50
C VAL A 113 -3.39 -2.31 -4.04
N PRO A 114 -2.84 -1.25 -3.39
CA PRO A 114 -3.09 0.14 -3.76
C PRO A 114 -2.65 0.51 -5.18
N ALA A 115 -1.69 -0.23 -5.72
CA ALA A 115 -1.18 -0.06 -7.09
C ALA A 115 -1.95 -0.91 -8.12
N GLY A 116 -2.98 -1.65 -7.69
CA GLY A 116 -3.82 -2.46 -8.57
C GLY A 116 -4.61 -1.58 -9.54
N MET A 117 -4.70 -1.99 -10.80
CA MET A 117 -5.41 -1.18 -11.82
C MET A 117 -6.94 -1.28 -11.72
N SER A 118 -7.46 -2.42 -11.26
CA SER A 118 -8.89 -2.73 -11.30
C SER A 118 -9.50 -2.95 -9.92
N GLU A 119 -8.73 -3.51 -8.98
CA GLU A 119 -9.22 -3.89 -7.66
C GLU A 119 -8.30 -3.39 -6.56
N ASN A 120 -8.90 -2.95 -5.45
CA ASN A 120 -8.17 -2.55 -4.27
C ASN A 120 -7.68 -3.76 -3.46
N PHE A 121 -8.35 -4.91 -3.57
CA PHE A 121 -8.01 -6.10 -2.81
C PHE A 121 -7.91 -7.32 -3.71
N LEU A 122 -6.96 -8.18 -3.38
CA LEU A 122 -6.85 -9.52 -3.92
C LEU A 122 -7.05 -10.54 -2.81
N GLY A 123 -7.44 -11.75 -3.18
CA GLY A 123 -7.53 -12.90 -2.29
C GLY A 123 -7.67 -14.20 -3.08
N TYR A 124 -7.88 -15.32 -2.39
CA TYR A 124 -8.12 -16.61 -3.05
C TYR A 124 -9.60 -16.99 -2.98
N CYS A 125 -10.18 -17.28 -4.14
CA CYS A 125 -11.55 -17.76 -4.23
C CYS A 125 -11.64 -19.22 -3.73
N PRO A 126 -12.84 -19.67 -3.29
CA PRO A 126 -13.02 -21.02 -2.75
C PRO A 126 -12.74 -22.14 -3.77
N ILE A 127 -12.76 -21.84 -5.07
CA ILE A 127 -12.46 -22.80 -6.14
C ILE A 127 -10.95 -23.03 -6.22
N CYS A 128 -10.17 -21.97 -6.47
CA CYS A 128 -8.71 -22.06 -6.59
C CYS A 128 -8.06 -22.61 -5.32
N ARG A 129 -8.58 -22.22 -4.14
CA ARG A 129 -8.09 -22.75 -2.87
C ARG A 129 -8.26 -24.26 -2.74
N LYS A 130 -9.38 -24.82 -3.22
CA LYS A 130 -9.60 -26.28 -3.19
C LYS A 130 -8.61 -27.00 -4.09
N THR A 131 -8.37 -26.45 -5.28
CA THR A 131 -7.40 -27.00 -6.23
C THR A 131 -5.99 -27.04 -5.64
N ASP A 132 -5.57 -26.02 -4.87
CA ASP A 132 -4.26 -26.00 -4.22
C ASP A 132 -4.12 -27.00 -3.05
N LEU A 133 -5.23 -27.43 -2.44
CA LEU A 133 -5.25 -28.38 -1.32
C LEU A 133 -5.38 -29.85 -1.77
N GLU A 134 -5.72 -30.07 -3.04
CA GLU A 134 -5.87 -31.40 -3.65
C GLU A 134 -4.58 -31.88 -4.36
N ILE A 135 -3.51 -31.08 -4.29
CA ILE A 135 -2.16 -31.36 -4.82
C ILE A 135 -1.23 -31.68 -3.64
#